data_AF-A0A0F9NS70-F1
#
_entry.id   AF-A0A0F9NS70-F1
#
_cell.length_a   1.000
_cell.length_b   1.000
_cell.length_c   1.000
_cell.angle_alpha   90.00
_cell.angle_beta   90.00
_cell.angle_gamma   90.00
#
_symmetry.space_group_name_H-M   'P 1'
#
loop_
_entity.id
_entity.type
_entity.pdbx_description
1 polymer ?
#
loop_
_entity_poly.entity_id
_entity_poly.type
_entity_poly.pdbx_seq_one_letter_code
_entity_poly.pdbx_strand_id
1 'polypeptide(L)'
;MTKANFRILIRSAVDDPNAARWSDAVMDLFTAATIDSMYSDLFQVAPFLTSQLDTLTSLTSPGYFDKRITATGDLSQRLFRIQTIVRNGTTYTQGKALNLVMENSVEITGLPTTYILLGDLVYLFPLNTTDDVEIRYSFRPASYDDLADADTVVWPDGYETAAIYETAGRLLAKGAAEDNQGYLALAGSEFGRLKSAVIRGSVGPLTIMNMDESVAWGDA
;
A
#
# COMPACT_ATOMS: atom_id res chain seq x y z
N MET A 1 9.76 10.95 -11.90
CA MET A 1 9.16 12.15 -12.57
C MET A 1 8.73 13.15 -11.50
N THR A 2 8.85 14.47 -11.69
CA THR A 2 8.37 15.44 -10.67
C THR A 2 6.86 15.61 -10.72
N LYS A 3 6.24 16.00 -9.60
CA LYS A 3 4.80 16.34 -9.52
C LYS A 3 4.42 17.41 -10.55
N ALA A 4 5.21 18.48 -10.68
CA ALA A 4 4.95 19.52 -11.67
C ALA A 4 4.97 18.99 -13.12
N ASN A 5 5.95 18.15 -13.46
CA ASN A 5 6.03 17.57 -14.81
C ASN A 5 4.85 16.64 -15.10
N PHE A 6 4.44 15.85 -14.11
CA PHE A 6 3.28 14.97 -14.24
C PHE A 6 2.00 15.78 -14.48
N ARG A 7 1.82 16.89 -13.74
CA ARG A 7 0.72 17.84 -13.95
C ARG A 7 0.71 18.41 -15.37
N ILE A 8 1.86 18.83 -15.88
CA ILE A 8 2.00 19.34 -17.26
C ILE A 8 1.56 18.29 -18.29
N LEU A 9 1.91 17.02 -18.09
CA LEU A 9 1.50 15.95 -19.00
C LEU A 9 -0.02 15.70 -18.95
N ILE A 10 -0.65 15.74 -17.78
CA ILE A 10 -2.11 15.66 -17.67
C ILE A 10 -2.76 16.85 -18.39
N ARG A 11 -2.24 18.07 -18.16
CA ARG A 11 -2.73 19.29 -18.83
C ARG A 11 -2.68 19.17 -20.35
N SER A 12 -1.59 18.62 -20.87
CA SER A 12 -1.44 18.34 -22.30
C SER A 12 -2.42 17.29 -22.80
N ALA A 13 -2.82 16.32 -21.98
CA ALA A 13 -3.77 15.28 -22.37
C ALA A 13 -5.24 15.75 -22.36
N VAL A 14 -5.57 16.75 -21.52
CA VAL A 14 -6.93 17.32 -21.42
C VAL A 14 -7.10 18.64 -22.18
N ASP A 15 -6.13 19.02 -23.00
CA ASP A 15 -6.06 20.28 -23.74
C ASP A 15 -6.31 21.54 -22.86
N ASP A 16 -5.76 21.55 -21.65
CA ASP A 16 -5.79 22.69 -20.72
C ASP A 16 -4.39 23.20 -20.36
N PRO A 17 -3.60 23.70 -21.33
CA PRO A 17 -2.22 24.12 -21.11
C PRO A 17 -2.10 25.34 -20.18
N ASN A 18 -3.16 26.15 -20.06
CA ASN A 18 -3.13 27.43 -19.33
C ASN A 18 -3.90 27.41 -18.00
N ALA A 19 -4.32 26.25 -17.49
CA ALA A 19 -5.09 26.17 -16.24
C ALA A 19 -6.42 26.93 -16.25
N ALA A 20 -7.02 27.08 -17.43
CA ALA A 20 -8.27 27.81 -17.58
C ALA A 20 -9.48 26.96 -17.17
N ARG A 21 -9.40 25.64 -17.35
CA ARG A 21 -10.52 24.72 -17.10
C ARG A 21 -10.39 23.98 -15.77
N TRP A 22 -9.19 23.54 -15.42
CA TRP A 22 -8.93 22.78 -14.20
C TRP A 22 -7.87 23.48 -13.35
N SER A 23 -8.22 23.79 -12.10
CA SER A 23 -7.23 24.25 -11.13
C SER A 23 -6.27 23.12 -10.74
N ASP A 24 -5.05 23.49 -10.36
CA ASP A 24 -4.03 22.54 -9.91
C ASP A 24 -4.53 21.66 -8.75
N ALA A 25 -5.22 22.27 -7.78
CA ALA A 25 -5.81 21.54 -6.65
C ALA A 25 -6.84 20.47 -7.08
N VAL A 26 -7.65 20.75 -8.11
CA VAL A 26 -8.61 19.77 -8.63
C VAL A 26 -7.89 18.62 -9.34
N MET A 27 -6.87 18.93 -10.15
CA MET A 27 -6.11 17.88 -10.82
C MET A 27 -5.34 17.01 -9.83
N ASP A 28 -4.73 17.62 -8.82
CA ASP A 28 -3.98 16.90 -7.79
C ASP A 28 -4.92 15.96 -7.01
N LEU A 29 -6.14 16.39 -6.68
CA LEU A 29 -7.16 15.54 -6.06
C LEU A 29 -7.57 14.34 -6.93
N PHE A 30 -7.82 14.56 -8.23
CA PHE A 30 -8.16 13.48 -9.16
C PHE A 30 -7.00 12.52 -9.37
N THR A 31 -5.78 13.06 -9.40
CA THR A 31 -4.54 12.30 -9.52
C THR A 31 -4.34 11.43 -8.27
N ALA A 32 -4.48 11.98 -7.07
CA ALA A 32 -4.38 11.25 -5.81
C ALA A 32 -5.36 10.07 -5.75
N ALA A 33 -6.62 10.30 -6.09
CA ALA A 33 -7.64 9.24 -6.12
C ALA A 33 -7.33 8.14 -7.15
N THR A 34 -6.82 8.51 -8.32
CA THR A 34 -6.43 7.58 -9.38
C THR A 34 -5.27 6.70 -8.91
N ILE A 35 -4.23 7.32 -8.36
CA ILE A 35 -3.04 6.62 -7.84
C ILE A 35 -3.42 5.65 -6.74
N ASP A 36 -4.24 6.09 -5.78
CA ASP A 36 -4.69 5.24 -4.69
C ASP A 36 -5.49 4.03 -5.16
N SER A 37 -6.35 4.23 -6.17
CA SER A 37 -7.10 3.14 -6.81
C SER A 37 -6.14 2.15 -7.48
N MET A 38 -5.24 2.64 -8.33
CA MET A 38 -4.32 1.78 -9.06
C MET A 38 -3.41 0.99 -8.10
N TYR A 39 -2.87 1.64 -7.05
CA TYR A 39 -2.01 0.95 -6.06
C TYR A 39 -2.79 -0.11 -5.30
N SER A 40 -4.08 0.12 -5.01
CA SER A 40 -4.95 -0.89 -4.42
C SER A 40 -5.03 -2.15 -5.29
N ASP A 41 -5.20 -1.97 -6.59
CA ASP A 41 -5.28 -3.07 -7.55
C ASP A 41 -3.94 -3.78 -7.75
N LEU A 42 -2.83 -3.03 -7.70
CA LEU A 42 -1.49 -3.62 -7.73
C LEU A 42 -1.21 -4.47 -6.50
N PHE A 43 -1.53 -4.00 -5.30
CA PHE A 43 -1.24 -4.78 -4.09
C PHE A 43 -2.11 -6.03 -3.94
N GLN A 44 -3.27 -6.09 -4.59
CA GLN A 44 -4.03 -7.34 -4.70
C GLN A 44 -3.26 -8.41 -5.49
N VAL A 45 -2.41 -7.97 -6.42
CA VAL A 45 -1.73 -8.83 -7.39
C VAL A 45 -0.31 -9.15 -6.97
N ALA A 46 0.42 -8.15 -6.47
CA ALA A 46 1.77 -8.28 -5.92
C ALA A 46 1.81 -7.68 -4.52
N PRO A 47 1.46 -8.45 -3.48
CA PRO A 47 1.44 -7.96 -2.10
C PRO A 47 2.80 -7.47 -1.57
N PHE A 48 3.90 -7.86 -2.21
CA PHE A 48 5.27 -7.57 -1.80
C PHE A 48 5.94 -6.42 -2.56
N LEU A 49 5.21 -5.73 -3.44
CA LEU A 49 5.77 -4.71 -4.34
C LEU A 49 6.58 -3.61 -3.62
N THR A 50 6.10 -3.18 -2.45
CA THR A 50 6.75 -2.16 -1.60
C THR A 50 6.97 -2.70 -0.19
N SER A 51 7.49 -3.93 -0.10
CA SER A 51 7.78 -4.54 1.19
C SER A 51 8.93 -3.82 1.90
N GLN A 52 8.72 -3.44 3.15
CA GLN A 52 9.73 -2.89 4.05
C GLN A 52 9.78 -3.71 5.34
N LEU A 53 10.97 -3.85 5.91
CA LEU A 53 11.20 -4.40 7.24
C LEU A 53 11.47 -3.23 8.20
N ASP A 54 10.75 -3.20 9.31
CA ASP A 54 11.01 -2.29 10.41
C ASP A 54 11.13 -3.08 11.72
N THR A 55 11.92 -2.56 12.66
CA THR A 55 12.17 -3.20 13.95
C THR A 55 11.75 -2.23 15.05
N LEU A 56 10.64 -2.55 15.71
CA LEU A 56 10.13 -1.77 16.81
C LEU A 56 10.75 -2.24 18.13
N THR A 57 11.60 -1.39 18.68
CA THR A 57 12.20 -1.60 20.00
C THR A 57 11.25 -1.11 21.10
N SER A 58 11.21 -1.81 22.24
CA SER A 58 10.55 -1.32 23.47
C SER A 58 9.02 -1.11 23.42
N LEU A 59 8.28 -1.99 22.73
CA LEU A 59 6.81 -2.00 22.82
C LEU A 59 6.34 -2.48 24.21
N THR A 60 5.63 -1.62 24.95
CA THR A 60 5.03 -1.94 26.27
C THR A 60 3.58 -2.38 26.14
N SER A 61 3.16 -3.39 26.90
CA SER A 61 1.81 -3.99 26.81
C SER A 61 0.66 -3.08 27.29
N PRO A 62 -0.51 -3.04 26.60
CA PRO A 62 -0.74 -3.54 25.25
C PRO A 62 0.00 -2.67 24.24
N GLY A 63 0.98 -3.27 23.58
CA GLY A 63 1.84 -2.60 22.62
C GLY A 63 1.06 -2.39 21.35
N TYR A 64 0.92 -1.13 21.01
CA TYR A 64 0.42 -0.70 19.74
C TYR A 64 1.51 0.07 19.01
N PHE A 65 1.52 -0.05 17.70
CA PHE A 65 2.22 0.90 16.85
C PHE A 65 1.20 1.54 15.90
N ASP A 66 1.41 2.82 15.64
CA ASP A 66 0.62 3.56 14.66
C ASP A 66 1.02 3.08 13.26
N LYS A 67 0.02 2.74 12.44
CA LYS A 67 0.19 2.38 11.04
C LYS A 67 0.82 3.49 10.20
N ARG A 68 0.91 4.72 10.70
CA ARG A 68 1.65 5.84 10.10
C ARG A 68 3.17 5.72 10.32
N ILE A 69 3.71 4.51 10.23
CA ILE A 69 5.11 4.22 10.54
C ILE A 69 6.01 5.13 9.70
N THR A 70 6.94 5.75 10.40
CA THR A 70 7.60 7.03 10.10
C THR A 70 8.52 7.01 8.88
N ALA A 71 8.06 7.62 7.80
CA ALA A 71 8.92 8.44 6.94
C ALA A 71 8.59 9.91 7.23
N THR A 72 9.60 10.70 7.60
CA THR A 72 9.47 12.15 7.82
C THR A 72 9.68 12.90 6.51
N GLY A 73 8.94 13.99 6.32
CA GLY A 73 9.02 14.86 5.12
C GLY A 73 7.96 14.54 4.07
N ASP A 74 8.14 15.11 2.88
CA ASP A 74 7.12 15.11 1.83
C ASP A 74 6.82 13.70 1.27
N LEU A 75 7.71 12.72 1.49
CA LEU A 75 7.54 11.32 1.07
C LEU A 75 6.99 10.40 2.18
N SER A 76 6.03 10.89 2.97
CA SER A 76 5.40 10.10 4.03
C SER A 76 4.81 8.78 3.49
N GLN A 77 5.16 7.66 4.10
CA GLN A 77 4.66 6.34 3.69
C GLN A 77 3.35 6.01 4.41
N ARG A 78 2.39 5.40 3.69
CA ARG A 78 1.11 4.99 4.26
C ARG A 78 1.03 3.47 4.30
N LEU A 79 0.96 2.86 5.48
CA LEU A 79 0.82 1.40 5.59
C LEU A 79 -0.41 0.88 4.81
N PHE A 80 -0.20 -0.09 3.94
CA PHE A 80 -1.30 -0.77 3.24
C PHE A 80 -1.68 -2.09 3.92
N ARG A 81 -0.68 -2.95 4.16
CA ARG A 81 -0.90 -4.29 4.70
C ARG A 81 0.32 -4.78 5.44
N ILE A 82 0.09 -5.43 6.58
CA ILE A 82 1.10 -6.19 7.30
C ILE A 82 1.25 -7.57 6.65
N GLN A 83 2.48 -7.94 6.33
CA GLN A 83 2.81 -9.24 5.73
C GLN A 83 3.20 -10.25 6.81
N THR A 84 4.04 -9.82 7.74
CA THR A 84 4.53 -10.67 8.82
C THR A 84 4.89 -9.81 10.02
N ILE A 85 4.61 -10.32 11.21
CA ILE A 85 5.13 -9.77 12.46
C ILE A 85 5.83 -10.92 13.16
N VAL A 86 7.12 -10.74 13.46
CA VAL A 86 7.96 -11.72 14.16
C VAL A 86 8.47 -11.09 15.43
N ARG A 87 8.46 -11.87 16.50
CA ARG A 87 9.05 -11.47 17.77
C ARG A 87 9.74 -12.68 18.39
N ASN A 88 11.02 -12.57 18.67
CA ASN A 88 11.80 -13.65 19.28
C ASN A 88 11.58 -15.02 18.58
N GLY A 89 11.65 -15.03 17.25
CA GLY A 89 11.40 -16.22 16.41
C GLY A 89 9.94 -16.68 16.30
N THR A 90 9.00 -16.02 17.00
CA THR A 90 7.57 -16.35 16.98
C THR A 90 6.81 -15.45 16.02
N THR A 91 6.12 -16.05 15.06
CA THR A 91 5.29 -15.33 14.09
C THR A 91 3.89 -15.08 14.63
N TYR A 92 3.43 -13.82 14.58
CA TYR A 92 2.07 -13.45 14.96
C TYR A 92 1.11 -13.62 13.79
N THR A 93 -0.11 -14.07 14.10
CA THR A 93 -1.18 -14.27 13.12
C THR A 93 -2.27 -13.22 13.27
N GLN A 94 -2.96 -12.88 12.17
CA GLN A 94 -4.02 -11.88 12.23
C GLN A 94 -5.27 -12.43 12.91
N GLY A 95 -5.64 -11.85 14.04
CA GLY A 95 -6.89 -12.10 14.73
C GLY A 95 -8.04 -11.23 14.20
N LYS A 96 -9.26 -11.65 14.48
CA LYS A 96 -10.46 -10.81 14.32
C LYS A 96 -10.70 -10.05 15.62
N ALA A 97 -11.07 -8.77 15.52
CA ALA A 97 -11.40 -7.95 16.69
C ALA A 97 -12.55 -8.55 17.52
N LEU A 98 -13.48 -9.26 16.89
CA LEU A 98 -14.57 -9.99 17.55
C LEU A 98 -14.09 -11.13 18.47
N ASN A 99 -12.87 -11.60 18.28
CA ASN A 99 -12.28 -12.67 19.10
C ASN A 99 -11.49 -12.11 20.29
N LEU A 100 -11.52 -10.79 20.50
CA LEU A 100 -11.00 -10.19 21.73
C LEU A 100 -11.97 -10.50 22.85
N VAL A 101 -11.51 -11.24 23.84
CA VAL A 101 -12.22 -11.37 25.11
C VAL A 101 -11.88 -10.13 25.90
N MET A 102 -12.86 -9.22 26.03
CA MET A 102 -12.77 -8.16 27.04
C MET A 102 -13.08 -8.80 28.38
N GLU A 103 -12.04 -9.29 29.05
CA GLU A 103 -12.19 -9.77 30.41
C GLU A 103 -12.45 -8.57 31.31
N ASN A 104 -13.33 -8.73 32.30
CA ASN A 104 -14.04 -7.65 33.00
C ASN A 104 -13.15 -6.82 33.97
N SER A 105 -11.85 -6.71 33.70
CA SER A 105 -10.86 -6.02 34.52
C SER A 105 -9.61 -5.65 33.71
N VAL A 106 -9.56 -4.41 33.18
CA VAL A 106 -8.36 -3.63 32.78
C VAL A 106 -7.41 -4.20 31.70
N GLU A 107 -7.36 -5.51 31.48
CA GLU A 107 -6.44 -6.18 30.56
C GLU A 107 -7.20 -6.75 29.36
N ILE A 108 -6.77 -6.35 28.16
CA ILE A 108 -7.25 -6.93 26.91
C ILE A 108 -6.44 -8.21 26.68
N THR A 109 -7.08 -9.37 26.86
CA THR A 109 -6.44 -10.67 26.67
C THR A 109 -6.75 -11.17 25.26
N GLY A 110 -5.73 -11.26 24.41
CA GLY A 110 -5.83 -11.86 23.07
C GLY A 110 -5.47 -13.34 23.06
N LEU A 111 -5.78 -14.02 21.96
CA LEU A 111 -5.24 -15.36 21.68
C LEU A 111 -3.70 -15.32 21.63
N PRO A 112 -3.01 -16.44 21.96
CA PRO A 112 -1.56 -16.53 21.82
C PRO A 112 -1.12 -16.11 20.41
N THR A 113 -0.01 -15.35 20.33
CA THR A 113 0.68 -14.97 19.08
C THR A 113 -0.28 -14.40 18.02
N THR A 114 -1.10 -13.44 18.43
CA THR A 114 -2.13 -12.83 17.59
C THR A 114 -1.95 -11.32 17.53
N TYR A 115 -2.06 -10.75 16.33
CA TYR A 115 -2.14 -9.31 16.13
C TYR A 115 -3.53 -8.91 15.64
N ILE A 116 -4.02 -7.75 16.07
CA ILE A 116 -5.33 -7.23 15.71
C ILE A 116 -5.20 -5.79 15.24
N LEU A 117 -5.88 -5.49 14.14
CA LEU A 117 -5.95 -4.14 13.59
C LEU A 117 -7.20 -3.44 14.13
N LEU A 118 -7.01 -2.33 14.84
CA LEU A 118 -8.08 -1.46 15.34
C LEU A 118 -7.85 -0.05 14.83
N GLY A 119 -8.53 0.32 13.75
CA GLY A 119 -8.28 1.59 13.05
C GLY A 119 -6.83 1.68 12.56
N ASP A 120 -6.13 2.73 12.98
CA ASP A 120 -4.72 2.99 12.69
C ASP A 120 -3.75 2.32 13.66
N LEU A 121 -4.26 1.52 14.61
CA LEU A 121 -3.44 0.90 15.64
C LEU A 121 -3.35 -0.61 15.39
N VAL A 122 -2.16 -1.15 15.65
CA VAL A 122 -1.90 -2.60 15.59
C VAL A 122 -1.62 -3.11 16.98
N TYR A 123 -2.55 -3.87 17.55
CA TYR A 123 -2.40 -4.47 18.87
C TYR A 123 -1.75 -5.84 18.76
N LEU A 124 -0.77 -6.13 19.61
CA LEU A 124 -0.06 -7.42 19.68
C LEU A 124 -0.36 -8.14 20.99
N PHE A 125 -0.71 -9.42 20.92
CA PHE A 125 -1.02 -10.25 22.09
C PHE A 125 -0.36 -11.64 22.04
N PRO A 126 0.14 -12.16 23.18
CA PRO A 126 0.52 -11.42 24.39
C PRO A 126 1.81 -10.61 24.15
N LEU A 127 2.01 -9.58 24.97
CA LEU A 127 3.28 -8.86 25.03
C LEU A 127 3.87 -9.01 26.44
N ASN A 128 4.78 -9.98 26.60
CA ASN A 128 5.75 -9.90 27.70
C ASN A 128 6.71 -8.75 27.38
N THR A 129 7.20 -7.99 28.35
CA THR A 129 7.99 -6.78 28.05
C THR A 129 9.42 -7.14 27.58
N THR A 130 10.06 -6.22 26.84
CA THR A 130 11.49 -6.12 26.47
C THR A 130 12.03 -6.72 25.16
N ASP A 131 11.30 -7.53 24.39
CA ASP A 131 11.85 -8.01 23.10
C ASP A 131 11.46 -7.11 21.92
N ASP A 132 12.38 -7.01 20.96
CA ASP A 132 12.16 -6.32 19.69
C ASP A 132 11.13 -7.05 18.82
N VAL A 133 10.31 -6.27 18.13
CA VAL A 133 9.30 -6.77 17.20
C VAL A 133 9.70 -6.40 15.79
N GLU A 134 9.94 -7.40 14.95
CA GLU A 134 10.19 -7.23 13.53
C GLU A 134 8.87 -7.24 12.76
N ILE A 135 8.61 -6.20 11.98
CA ILE A 135 7.40 -6.09 11.18
C ILE A 135 7.81 -5.94 9.73
N ARG A 136 7.28 -6.84 8.91
CA ARG A 136 7.33 -6.72 7.47
C ARG A 136 5.98 -6.25 6.95
N TYR A 137 5.98 -5.17 6.20
CA TYR A 137 4.75 -4.57 5.69
C TYR A 137 4.91 -4.00 4.28
N SER A 138 3.80 -3.90 3.56
CA SER A 138 3.70 -3.15 2.31
C SER A 138 3.10 -1.76 2.58
N PHE A 139 3.65 -0.74 1.93
CA PHE A 139 3.18 0.64 2.05
C PHE A 139 2.76 1.23 0.70
N ARG A 140 1.80 2.14 0.72
CA ARG A 140 1.53 3.07 -0.37
C ARG A 140 2.47 4.27 -0.26
N PRO A 141 2.86 4.88 -1.39
CA PRO A 141 3.52 6.17 -1.36
C PRO A 141 2.61 7.24 -0.72
N ALA A 142 3.21 8.39 -0.41
CA ALA A 142 2.50 9.59 0.03
C ALA A 142 1.35 9.91 -0.92
N SER A 143 0.29 10.51 -0.38
CA SER A 143 -0.81 10.96 -1.22
C SER A 143 -0.31 12.07 -2.16
N TYR A 144 -0.76 12.06 -3.41
CA TYR A 144 -0.21 12.94 -4.43
C TYR A 144 -0.50 14.43 -4.16
N ASP A 145 -1.58 14.73 -3.45
CA ASP A 145 -1.93 16.07 -2.97
C ASP A 145 -1.00 16.58 -1.87
N ASP A 146 -0.40 15.69 -1.07
CA ASP A 146 0.54 16.04 0.01
C ASP A 146 1.96 16.34 -0.51
N LEU A 147 2.28 15.97 -1.76
CA LEU A 147 3.59 16.17 -2.36
C LEU A 147 3.84 17.63 -2.78
N ALA A 148 5.07 18.11 -2.62
CA ALA A 148 5.50 19.38 -3.20
C ALA A 148 5.76 19.25 -4.72
N ASP A 149 5.67 20.37 -5.44
CA ASP A 149 5.81 20.37 -6.91
C ASP A 149 7.19 19.87 -7.40
N ALA A 150 8.22 20.06 -6.59
CA ALA A 150 9.58 19.60 -6.85
C ALA A 150 9.80 18.11 -6.54
N ASP A 151 8.88 17.47 -5.79
CA ASP A 151 9.08 16.10 -5.35
C ASP A 151 9.02 15.14 -6.51
N THR A 152 9.96 14.20 -6.49
CA THR A 152 9.99 13.10 -7.44
C THR A 152 9.08 12.00 -6.96
N VAL A 153 8.03 11.74 -7.72
CA VAL A 153 7.20 10.56 -7.53
C VAL A 153 7.92 9.38 -8.17
N VAL A 154 8.16 8.35 -7.35
CA VAL A 154 8.75 7.08 -7.78
C VAL A 154 7.61 6.14 -8.16
N TRP A 155 7.67 5.65 -9.39
CA TRP A 155 6.63 4.80 -9.96
C TRP A 155 7.24 3.49 -10.45
N PRO A 156 6.47 2.39 -10.41
CA PRO A 156 6.79 1.22 -11.19
C PRO A 156 6.83 1.57 -12.68
N ASP A 157 7.73 0.98 -13.46
CA ASP A 157 7.87 1.29 -14.89
C ASP A 157 6.54 1.17 -15.65
N GLY A 158 6.13 2.23 -16.34
CA GLY A 158 4.91 2.29 -17.15
C GLY A 158 3.66 2.71 -16.39
N TYR A 159 3.75 2.90 -15.08
CA TYR A 159 2.63 3.33 -14.25
C TYR A 159 2.25 4.79 -14.48
N GLU A 160 3.23 5.62 -14.81
CA GLU A 160 3.01 7.05 -15.00
C GLU A 160 2.09 7.30 -16.17
N THR A 161 2.29 6.57 -17.27
CA THR A 161 1.49 6.75 -18.49
C THR A 161 0.03 6.32 -18.25
N ALA A 162 -0.17 5.18 -17.59
CA ALA A 162 -1.51 4.72 -17.23
C ALA A 162 -2.22 5.71 -16.28
N ALA A 163 -1.51 6.21 -15.27
CA ALA A 163 -2.06 7.18 -14.32
C ALA A 163 -2.39 8.53 -14.97
N ILE A 164 -1.58 9.00 -15.93
CA ILE A 164 -1.85 10.21 -16.71
C ILE A 164 -3.14 10.05 -17.51
N TYR A 165 -3.29 8.95 -18.28
CA TYR A 165 -4.47 8.73 -19.09
C TYR A 165 -5.73 8.50 -18.26
N GLU A 166 -5.64 7.79 -17.15
CA GLU A 166 -6.79 7.58 -16.28
C GLU A 166 -7.24 8.90 -15.64
N THR A 167 -6.29 9.70 -15.15
CA THR A 167 -6.59 11.02 -14.58
C THR A 167 -7.19 11.95 -15.64
N ALA A 168 -6.60 12.00 -16.83
CA ALA A 168 -7.10 12.80 -17.94
C ALA A 168 -8.52 12.37 -18.34
N GLY A 169 -8.77 11.07 -18.47
CA GLY A 169 -10.10 10.52 -18.77
C GLY A 169 -11.13 10.88 -17.70
N ARG A 170 -10.78 10.80 -16.41
CA ARG A 170 -11.66 11.19 -15.30
C ARG A 170 -11.95 12.70 -15.28
N LEU A 171 -10.96 13.54 -15.58
CA LEU A 171 -11.13 14.99 -15.71
C LEU A 171 -12.03 15.34 -16.91
N LEU A 172 -11.80 14.72 -18.07
CA LEU A 172 -12.65 14.89 -19.25
C LEU A 172 -14.09 14.42 -18.97
N ALA A 173 -14.26 13.31 -18.24
CA ALA A 173 -15.58 12.83 -17.81
C ALA A 173 -16.30 13.83 -16.91
N LYS A 174 -15.59 14.43 -15.94
CA LYS A 174 -16.14 15.52 -15.11
C LYS A 174 -16.52 16.72 -15.97
N GLY A 175 -15.75 17.00 -17.02
CA GLY A 175 -16.01 18.05 -18.00
C GLY A 175 -17.07 17.72 -19.06
N ALA A 176 -17.70 16.54 -19.00
CA ALA A 176 -18.63 16.01 -20.00
C ALA A 176 -18.07 16.00 -21.45
N ALA A 177 -16.76 15.83 -21.59
CA ALA A 177 -16.11 15.68 -22.90
C ALA A 177 -16.20 14.23 -23.39
N GLU A 178 -16.50 14.04 -24.67
CA GLU A 178 -16.71 12.73 -25.29
C GLU A 178 -15.42 11.89 -25.39
N ASP A 179 -14.26 12.55 -25.48
CA ASP A 179 -12.95 11.90 -25.56
C ASP A 179 -12.57 11.13 -24.28
N ASN A 180 -13.34 11.29 -23.19
CA ASN A 180 -13.09 10.62 -21.91
C ASN A 180 -13.00 9.10 -22.04
N GLN A 181 -13.88 8.47 -22.84
CA GLN A 181 -13.91 7.01 -23.00
C GLN A 181 -12.66 6.47 -23.69
N GLY A 182 -12.12 7.22 -24.65
CA GLY A 182 -10.89 6.86 -25.34
C GLY A 182 -9.69 6.83 -24.38
N TYR A 183 -9.54 7.88 -23.56
CA TYR A 183 -8.47 7.94 -22.56
C TYR A 183 -8.60 6.87 -21.47
N LEU A 184 -9.83 6.58 -21.01
CA LEU A 184 -10.06 5.51 -20.03
C LEU A 184 -9.76 4.12 -20.62
N ALA A 185 -10.05 3.88 -21.91
CA ALA A 185 -9.71 2.63 -22.58
C ALA A 185 -8.19 2.45 -22.73
N LEU A 186 -7.47 3.52 -23.11
CA LEU A 186 -6.01 3.52 -23.18
C LEU A 186 -5.39 3.28 -21.81
N ALA A 187 -5.89 3.96 -20.78
CA ALA A 187 -5.45 3.76 -19.41
C ALA A 187 -5.63 2.30 -18.95
N GLY A 188 -6.80 1.71 -19.22
CA GLY A 188 -7.07 0.30 -18.90
C GLY A 188 -6.15 -0.67 -19.64
N SER A 189 -5.82 -0.39 -20.90
CA SER A 189 -4.88 -1.20 -21.69
C SER A 189 -3.46 -1.16 -21.09
N GLU A 190 -2.96 0.04 -20.78
CA GLU A 190 -1.63 0.22 -20.19
C GLU A 190 -1.55 -0.38 -18.78
N PHE A 191 -2.58 -0.15 -17.96
CA PHE A 191 -2.67 -0.74 -16.63
C PHE A 191 -2.77 -2.28 -16.67
N GLY A 192 -3.52 -2.83 -17.63
CA GLY A 192 -3.59 -4.28 -17.85
C GLY A 192 -2.24 -4.90 -18.25
N ARG A 193 -1.51 -4.23 -19.15
CA ARG A 193 -0.14 -4.62 -19.54
C ARG A 193 0.80 -4.62 -18.34
N LEU A 194 0.70 -3.59 -17.51
CA LEU A 194 1.50 -3.43 -16.30
C LEU A 194 1.18 -4.50 -15.25
N LYS A 195 -0.12 -4.71 -14.95
CA LYS A 195 -0.56 -5.77 -14.04
C LYS A 195 -0.03 -7.14 -14.48
N SER A 196 -0.07 -7.43 -15.78
CA SER A 196 0.49 -8.66 -16.33
C SER A 196 2.02 -8.76 -16.15
N ALA A 197 2.75 -7.66 -16.34
CA ALA A 197 4.19 -7.62 -16.13
C ALA A 197 4.57 -7.83 -14.65
N VAL A 198 3.85 -7.16 -13.73
CA VAL A 198 4.02 -7.32 -12.29
C VAL A 198 3.76 -8.75 -11.85
N ILE A 199 2.68 -9.39 -12.34
CA ILE A 199 2.39 -10.81 -12.06
C ILE A 199 3.57 -11.69 -12.49
N ARG A 200 4.09 -11.50 -13.70
CA ARG A 200 5.21 -12.32 -14.20
C ARG A 200 6.46 -12.18 -13.34
N GLY A 201 6.72 -10.99 -12.82
CA GLY A 201 7.86 -10.74 -11.92
C GLY A 201 7.62 -11.21 -10.47
N SER A 202 6.38 -11.20 -10.00
CA SER A 202 6.01 -11.54 -8.62
C SER A 202 5.69 -13.02 -8.42
N VAL A 203 5.36 -13.76 -9.48
CA VAL A 203 5.34 -15.22 -9.46
C VAL A 203 6.79 -15.68 -9.38
N GLY A 204 7.31 -15.77 -8.16
CA GLY A 204 8.43 -16.67 -7.89
C GLY A 204 8.06 -18.06 -8.41
N PRO A 205 9.04 -18.93 -8.73
CA PRO A 205 8.71 -20.31 -9.05
C PRO A 205 7.77 -20.81 -7.95
N LEU A 206 6.62 -21.35 -8.35
CA LEU A 206 5.86 -22.29 -7.53
C LEU A 206 6.76 -23.52 -7.33
N THR A 207 7.89 -23.35 -6.65
CA THR A 207 8.48 -24.41 -5.85
C THR A 207 7.34 -24.80 -4.95
N ILE A 208 6.72 -25.92 -5.30
CA ILE A 208 5.94 -26.76 -4.43
C ILE A 208 6.63 -26.66 -3.08
N MET A 209 6.06 -25.86 -2.17
CA MET A 209 6.43 -25.91 -0.76
C MET A 209 5.92 -27.26 -0.29
N ASN A 210 6.62 -28.32 -0.68
CA ASN A 210 6.79 -29.45 0.18
C ASN A 210 7.46 -28.84 1.40
N MET A 211 6.67 -28.45 2.39
CA MET A 211 7.14 -28.46 3.76
C MET A 211 7.55 -29.91 3.97
N ASP A 212 8.81 -30.22 3.66
CA ASP A 212 9.46 -31.44 4.09
C ASP A 212 9.51 -31.29 5.61
N GLU A 213 8.43 -31.70 6.28
CA GLU A 213 8.45 -31.89 7.70
C GLU A 213 9.59 -32.87 7.96
N SER A 214 10.66 -32.39 8.61
CA SER A 214 11.76 -33.26 9.07
C SER A 214 11.29 -34.34 10.07
N VAL A 215 9.98 -34.38 10.37
CA VAL A 215 9.28 -35.39 11.16
C VAL A 215 8.85 -36.60 10.30
N ALA A 216 8.75 -36.47 8.97
CA ALA A 216 8.40 -37.59 8.08
C ALA A 216 9.51 -38.65 7.96
N TRP A 217 10.71 -38.36 8.47
CA TRP A 217 11.86 -39.26 8.48
C TRP A 217 12.30 -39.68 9.90
N GLY A 218 11.36 -39.66 10.85
CA GLY A 218 11.53 -40.29 12.16
C GLY A 218 11.09 -41.76 12.16
N ASP A 219 12.03 -42.63 12.57
CA ASP A 219 11.86 -43.99 13.10
C ASP A 219 11.64 -45.17 12.13
N ALA A 220 12.77 -45.75 11.70
CA ALA A 220 13.00 -47.21 11.69
C ALA A 220 14.49 -47.51 11.96
#